data_AF-A0A8J7T707-F1
#
_entry.id   AF-A0A8J7T707-F1
#
_cell.length_a   1.000
_cell.length_b   1.000
_cell.length_c   1.000
_cell.angle_alpha   90.00
_cell.angle_beta   90.00
_cell.angle_gamma   90.00
#
_symmetry.space_group_name_H-M   'P 1'
#
loop_
_entity.id
_entity.type
_entity.pdbx_description
1 polymer ?
#
loop_
_entity_poly.entity_id
_entity_poly.type
_entity_poly.pdbx_seq_one_letter_code
_entity_poly.pdbx_strand_id
1 'polypeptide(L)'
;MSGHGHGHGPGCGCEADHEPAERGLEFGLYRRIDLQKLQCLNESREGDGKLVFKPWEERADREKFVESDTDEELLFNIPFTGSVKLKGVVISGEDDDSHPSEMRL
;
A
#
# COMPACT_ATOMS: atom_id res chain seq x y z
N MET A 1 25.00 54.07 -10.56
CA MET A 1 23.73 53.88 -9.84
C MET A 1 23.16 52.53 -10.24
N SER A 2 23.35 51.51 -9.41
CA SER A 2 22.68 50.22 -9.57
C SER A 2 22.55 49.61 -8.17
N GLY A 3 21.33 49.65 -7.63
CA GLY A 3 20.94 48.86 -6.48
C GLY A 3 20.43 47.49 -6.93
N HIS A 4 20.48 46.53 -6.01
CA HIS A 4 19.42 45.53 -5.76
C HIS A 4 19.83 44.76 -4.48
N GLY A 5 19.06 44.96 -3.41
CA GLY A 5 19.21 44.21 -2.18
C GLY A 5 18.31 42.98 -2.19
N HIS A 6 18.76 41.91 -1.53
CA HIS A 6 17.91 40.84 -1.01
C HIS A 6 18.46 40.42 0.36
N GLY A 7 17.78 40.88 1.41
CA GLY A 7 18.03 40.47 2.78
C GLY A 7 17.31 39.15 3.05
N HIS A 8 18.06 38.11 3.41
CA HIS A 8 17.50 36.88 3.93
C HIS A 8 17.29 37.02 5.45
N GLY A 9 16.05 37.29 5.85
CA GLY A 9 15.61 37.15 7.24
C GLY A 9 15.36 35.67 7.56
N PRO A 10 15.87 35.13 8.69
CA PRO A 10 15.62 33.76 9.08
C PRO A 10 14.28 33.71 9.82
N GLY A 11 13.19 33.58 9.07
CA GLY A 11 11.86 33.65 9.64
C GLY A 11 10.81 33.10 8.69
N CYS A 12 10.99 31.86 8.24
CA CYS A 12 9.91 31.12 7.62
C CYS A 12 9.81 29.78 8.35
N GLY A 13 8.88 29.71 9.30
CA GLY A 13 8.36 28.45 9.77
C GLY A 13 7.65 27.80 8.58
N CYS A 14 8.38 26.96 7.85
CA CYS A 14 7.74 25.91 7.09
C CYS A 14 7.12 24.98 8.12
N GLU A 15 5.82 25.17 8.37
CA GLU A 15 4.98 24.08 8.82
C GLU A 15 5.21 22.96 7.81
N ALA A 16 6.01 21.97 8.21
CA ALA A 16 6.18 20.75 7.47
C ALA A 16 4.77 20.17 7.35
N ASP A 17 4.18 20.32 6.16
CA ASP A 17 3.04 19.54 5.72
C ASP A 17 3.50 18.08 5.79
N HIS A 18 3.33 17.49 6.97
CA HIS A 18 3.62 16.08 7.21
C HIS A 18 2.85 15.30 6.14
N GLU A 19 3.62 14.60 5.32
CA GLU A 19 3.14 13.87 4.16
C GLU A 19 1.81 13.16 4.45
N PRO A 20 0.81 13.21 3.54
CA PRO A 20 -0.44 12.49 3.73
C PRO A 20 -0.23 10.97 3.94
N ALA A 21 0.92 10.44 3.51
CA ALA A 21 1.38 9.08 3.77
C ALA A 21 1.56 8.77 5.28
N GLU A 22 2.03 9.72 6.08
CA GLU A 22 2.23 9.53 7.52
C GLU A 22 0.89 9.48 8.29
N ARG A 23 -0.17 10.12 7.79
CA ARG A 23 -1.52 9.96 8.38
C ARG A 23 -2.23 8.68 7.93
N GLY A 24 -1.84 8.08 6.80
CA GLY A 24 -2.40 6.81 6.33
C GLY A 24 -2.12 5.63 7.27
N LEU A 25 -1.03 5.76 8.03
CA LEU A 25 -0.56 4.81 9.04
C LEU A 25 -1.56 4.58 10.18
N GLU A 26 -2.14 5.66 10.72
CA GLU A 26 -3.11 5.57 11.80
C GLU A 26 -4.43 4.90 11.35
N PHE A 27 -4.66 4.80 10.03
CA PHE A 27 -5.89 4.26 9.44
C PHE A 27 -5.66 3.06 8.52
N GLY A 28 -4.62 2.25 8.78
CA GLY A 28 -4.38 1.02 8.05
C GLY A 28 -5.65 0.17 7.93
N LEU A 29 -6.12 -0.03 6.69
CA LEU A 29 -7.35 -0.78 6.42
C LEU A 29 -7.26 -2.26 6.80
N TYR A 30 -6.05 -2.77 7.06
CA TYR A 30 -5.80 -4.14 7.48
C TYR A 30 -6.74 -4.62 8.61
N ARG A 31 -6.93 -3.80 9.66
CA ARG A 31 -7.83 -4.16 10.79
C ARG A 31 -9.31 -4.23 10.41
N ARG A 32 -9.68 -3.68 9.25
CA ARG A 32 -11.04 -3.69 8.71
C ARG A 32 -11.25 -4.78 7.67
N ILE A 33 -10.21 -5.53 7.27
CA ILE A 33 -10.36 -6.64 6.33
C ILE A 33 -10.90 -7.87 7.08
N ASP A 34 -11.93 -8.51 6.53
CA ASP A 34 -12.40 -9.82 7.00
C ASP A 34 -11.57 -10.92 6.31
N LEU A 35 -10.41 -11.25 6.91
CA LEU A 35 -9.47 -12.25 6.38
C LEU A 35 -10.09 -13.66 6.28
N GLN A 36 -11.12 -13.96 7.08
CA GLN A 36 -11.78 -15.26 7.03
C GLN A 36 -12.58 -15.42 5.73
N LYS A 37 -13.26 -14.35 5.31
CA LYS A 37 -14.07 -14.32 4.08
C LYS A 37 -13.32 -13.84 2.84
N LEU A 38 -12.08 -13.39 2.98
CA LEU A 38 -11.23 -13.02 1.86
C LEU A 38 -11.10 -14.21 0.90
N GLN A 39 -11.19 -13.94 -0.40
CA GLN A 39 -10.98 -14.94 -1.44
C GLN A 39 -9.92 -14.43 -2.40
N CYS A 40 -9.00 -15.32 -2.76
CA CYS A 40 -8.05 -15.10 -3.83
C CYS A 40 -8.32 -16.18 -4.89
N LEU A 41 -8.41 -15.78 -6.15
CA LEU A 41 -8.52 -16.70 -7.29
C LEU A 41 -7.22 -16.67 -8.07
N ASN A 42 -6.92 -17.78 -8.75
CA ASN A 42 -5.71 -18.04 -9.53
C ASN A 42 -4.42 -18.05 -8.69
N GLU A 43 -4.52 -18.25 -7.38
CA GLU A 43 -3.35 -18.54 -6.54
C GLU A 43 -2.85 -19.97 -6.81
N SER A 44 -1.53 -20.11 -6.96
CA SER A 44 -0.83 -21.41 -7.13
C SER A 44 -1.08 -22.35 -5.95
N ARG A 45 -1.14 -21.79 -4.74
CA ARG A 45 -1.43 -22.51 -3.51
C ARG A 45 -2.62 -21.88 -2.79
N GLU A 46 -3.62 -22.70 -2.50
CA GLU A 46 -4.83 -22.29 -1.79
C GLU A 46 -4.50 -21.66 -0.42
N GLY A 47 -4.97 -20.43 -0.21
CA GLY A 47 -4.86 -19.70 1.03
C GLY A 47 -3.68 -18.72 1.12
N ASP A 48 -2.73 -18.74 0.18
CA ASP A 48 -1.56 -17.86 0.21
C ASP A 48 -1.94 -16.39 -0.03
N GLY A 49 -2.97 -16.12 -0.84
CA GLY A 49 -3.48 -14.77 -1.06
C GLY A 49 -4.01 -14.08 0.19
N LYS A 50 -4.29 -14.81 1.28
CA LYS A 50 -4.64 -14.21 2.59
C LYS A 50 -3.42 -13.75 3.37
N LEU A 51 -2.28 -14.39 3.15
CA LEU A 51 -1.05 -14.20 3.93
C LEU A 51 -0.32 -12.90 3.58
N VAL A 52 -0.55 -12.36 2.36
CA VAL A 52 0.06 -11.13 1.88
C VAL A 52 -0.55 -9.84 2.48
N PHE A 53 -1.73 -9.95 3.09
CA PHE A 53 -2.31 -8.85 3.86
C PHE A 53 -1.71 -8.83 5.26
N LYS A 54 -1.00 -7.76 5.60
CA LYS A 54 -0.22 -7.67 6.83
C LYS A 54 -0.31 -6.29 7.50
N PRO A 55 -0.01 -6.21 8.81
CA PRO A 55 0.17 -4.93 9.50
C PRO A 55 1.27 -4.11 8.83
N TRP A 56 1.17 -2.78 8.96
CA TRP A 56 2.16 -1.88 8.38
C TRP A 56 3.59 -2.13 8.88
N GLU A 57 3.74 -2.46 10.17
CA GLU A 57 5.05 -2.76 10.75
C GLU A 57 5.76 -3.93 10.06
N GLU A 58 4.99 -4.89 9.53
CA GLU A 58 5.47 -6.07 8.81
C GLU A 58 5.57 -5.83 7.29
N ARG A 59 5.38 -4.59 6.81
CA ARG A 59 5.37 -4.30 5.36
C ARG A 59 6.64 -4.73 4.62
N ALA A 60 7.78 -4.77 5.31
CA ALA A 60 9.05 -5.19 4.75
C ALA A 60 9.29 -6.71 4.80
N ASP A 61 8.44 -7.47 5.50
CA ASP A 61 8.52 -8.93 5.57
C ASP A 61 8.17 -9.58 4.22
N ARG A 62 9.10 -10.36 3.67
CA ARG A 62 8.95 -11.05 2.37
C ARG A 62 8.79 -12.56 2.52
N GLU A 63 8.68 -13.08 3.74
CA GLU A 63 8.49 -14.52 3.96
C GLU A 63 7.13 -15.02 3.46
N LYS A 64 6.12 -14.13 3.46
CA LYS A 64 4.76 -14.41 2.99
C LYS A 64 4.52 -13.73 1.65
N PHE A 65 4.27 -14.55 0.63
CA PHE A 65 3.96 -14.10 -0.72
C PHE A 65 2.81 -14.94 -1.29
N VAL A 66 2.30 -14.51 -2.43
CA VAL A 66 1.33 -15.24 -3.23
C VAL A 66 1.88 -15.31 -4.64
N GLU A 67 1.82 -16.51 -5.22
CA GLU A 67 2.23 -16.77 -6.59
C GLU A 67 0.97 -17.09 -7.40
N SER A 68 0.88 -16.55 -8.61
CA SER A 68 -0.16 -16.93 -9.55
C SER A 68 0.09 -18.33 -10.10
N ASP A 69 -0.96 -19.08 -10.41
CA ASP A 69 -0.81 -20.43 -10.99
C ASP A 69 -0.44 -20.35 -12.49
N THR A 70 -1.28 -20.91 -13.36
CA THR A 70 -1.01 -20.99 -14.80
C THR A 70 -1.12 -19.64 -15.50
N ASP A 71 -2.05 -18.79 -15.04
CA ASP A 71 -2.27 -17.46 -15.58
C ASP A 71 -1.55 -16.40 -14.72
N GLU A 72 -1.02 -15.33 -15.33
CA GLU A 72 -0.31 -14.23 -14.64
C GLU A 72 -1.25 -13.28 -13.85
N GLU A 73 -2.53 -13.60 -13.77
CA GLU A 73 -3.57 -12.74 -13.19
C GLU A 73 -4.06 -13.30 -11.85
N LEU A 74 -4.00 -12.47 -10.78
CA LEU A 74 -4.59 -12.76 -9.47
C LEU A 74 -5.84 -11.92 -9.23
N LEU A 75 -6.90 -12.54 -8.71
CA LEU A 75 -8.13 -11.81 -8.34
C LEU A 75 -8.36 -11.85 -6.84
N PHE A 76 -8.42 -10.68 -6.21
CA PHE A 76 -8.70 -10.54 -4.78
C PHE A 76 -10.12 -10.01 -4.53
N ASN A 77 -10.92 -10.80 -3.82
CA ASN A 77 -12.17 -10.34 -3.22
C ASN A 77 -11.93 -10.02 -1.74
N ILE A 78 -11.90 -8.73 -1.40
CA ILE A 78 -11.53 -8.23 -0.07
C ILE A 78 -12.78 -7.69 0.65
N PRO A 79 -13.48 -8.50 1.45
CA PRO A 79 -14.59 -8.02 2.25
C PRO A 79 -14.08 -7.17 3.42
N PHE A 80 -14.74 -6.04 3.66
CA PHE A 80 -14.49 -5.20 4.83
C PHE A 80 -15.54 -5.43 5.92
N THR A 81 -15.14 -5.38 7.18
CA THR A 81 -16.00 -5.53 8.37
C THR A 81 -16.88 -4.31 8.64
N GLY A 82 -16.79 -3.27 7.81
CA GLY A 82 -17.65 -2.09 7.87
C GLY A 82 -17.35 -1.14 6.71
N SER A 83 -18.05 -0.01 6.69
CA SER A 83 -17.84 1.02 5.66
C SER A 83 -16.45 1.63 5.78
N VAL A 84 -15.69 1.56 4.68
CA VAL A 84 -14.35 2.14 4.56
C VAL A 84 -14.30 3.09 3.38
N LYS A 85 -13.38 4.05 3.42
CA LYS A 85 -13.04 4.89 2.27
C LYS A 85 -11.65 4.48 1.79
N LEU A 86 -11.57 3.89 0.61
CA LEU A 86 -10.30 3.56 -0.02
C LEU A 86 -9.64 4.85 -0.48
N LYS A 87 -8.46 5.15 0.08
CA LYS A 87 -7.65 6.33 -0.30
C LYS A 87 -6.47 5.97 -1.20
N GLY A 88 -5.98 4.75 -1.08
CA GLY A 88 -4.85 4.24 -1.86
C GLY A 88 -4.68 2.75 -1.60
N VAL A 89 -4.02 2.09 -2.56
CA VAL A 89 -3.58 0.70 -2.45
C VAL A 89 -2.08 0.69 -2.70
N VAL A 90 -1.36 -0.09 -1.90
CA VAL A 90 0.08 -0.28 -2.04
C VAL A 90 0.31 -1.75 -2.36
N ILE A 91 0.99 -2.01 -3.46
CA ILE A 91 1.43 -3.35 -3.87
C ILE A 91 2.96 -3.35 -3.78
N SER A 92 3.51 -4.42 -3.22
CA SER A 92 4.95 -4.66 -3.18
C SER A 92 5.23 -6.02 -3.81
N GLY A 93 6.14 -6.04 -4.79
CA GLY A 93 6.68 -7.26 -5.39
C GLY A 93 8.19 -7.25 -5.33
N GLU A 94 8.81 -8.28 -5.90
CA GLU A 94 10.25 -8.33 -6.13
C GLU A 94 10.65 -7.39 -7.28
N ASP A 95 11.95 -7.08 -7.37
CA ASP A 95 12.53 -6.24 -8.45
C ASP A 95 12.86 -7.10 -9.67
N ASP A 96 11.91 -7.92 -10.10
CA ASP A 96 11.98 -8.84 -11.24
C ASP A 96 10.62 -8.87 -11.97
N ASP A 97 10.46 -9.76 -12.95
CA ASP A 97 9.23 -9.85 -13.73
C ASP A 97 8.05 -10.54 -12.99
N SER A 98 8.19 -10.85 -11.68
CA SER A 98 7.14 -11.51 -10.90
C SER A 98 6.12 -10.55 -10.25
N HIS A 99 6.24 -9.25 -10.50
CA HIS A 99 5.33 -8.24 -9.96
C HIS A 99 4.19 -7.91 -10.95
N PRO A 100 2.99 -7.53 -10.47
CA PRO A 100 1.91 -7.12 -11.35
C PRO A 100 2.27 -5.83 -12.09
N SER A 101 2.08 -5.82 -13.41
CA SER A 101 2.29 -4.65 -14.27
C SER A 101 1.06 -3.75 -14.35
N GLU A 102 -0.12 -4.30 -14.10
CA GLU A 102 -1.40 -3.60 -14.14
C GLU A 102 -2.25 -3.98 -12.91
N MET A 103 -2.98 -3.00 -12.36
CA MET A 103 -3.93 -3.22 -11.28
C MET A 103 -5.29 -2.62 -11.68
N ARG A 104 -6.35 -3.40 -11.48
CA ARG A 104 -7.75 -2.97 -11.66
C ARG A 104 -8.51 -3.11 -10.35
N LEU A 105 -9.40 -2.16 -10.08
CA LEU A 105 -10.27 -2.09 -8.90
C LEU A 105 -11.74 -2.08 -9.32
#